data_AF-A0A933BQ38-F1
#
_entry.id   AF-A0A933BQ38-F1
#
_cell.length_a   1.000
_cell.length_b   1.000
_cell.length_c   1.000
_cell.angle_alpha   90.00
_cell.angle_beta   90.00
_cell.angle_gamma   90.00
#
_symmetry.space_group_name_H-M   'P 1'
#
loop_
_entity.id
_entity.type
_entity.pdbx_description
1 polymer ?
#
loop_
_entity_poly.entity_id
_entity_poly.type
_entity_poly.pdbx_seq_one_letter_code
_entity_poly.pdbx_strand_id
1 'polypeptide(L)'
;MALRAIQLPAWRRGQGAGRSPLDQSSRATSSRGQIVIPSLFALPSLFLFVFLIFEVAKLSREKIRHQFALDSAAFIEMTNYSDFLNRSAYVNGAFPMRIFKEGFGPGIDPNTGQPTSGTMIDRKDSTSPKSLYDILYENGAFPRTEEPEPLDPLPVWHIEYGGPFASERNKNPPDVLNTCSVYVEGGGKKTFPNCLEIISADNAKDYWVSWDDAKQIYELYFKIFSLLGSVEEAQFSVFCRLTGASGCPAGTGSHNFFRRSYWLNTGGQVTDAAEGAKYFDLHEFRPKPYCVPQVVICGNKPSSNAFMPYDLVCTNPPTPMPSTIQGCSPEGLFQILAVPQTDLRRMRSVNTLGGNCAMGASDPGYQIVQHYKTWVDGSKPPNFFNVNFDSLMEDGNPCVHATISLGGGRVWPDPTPKFQTKLYP
;
A
#
# COMPACT_ATOMS: atom_id res chain seq x y z
N MET A 1 -38.04 5.72 58.06
CA MET A 1 -38.24 4.28 57.78
C MET A 1 -36.90 3.58 57.93
N ALA A 2 -36.62 3.10 59.14
CA ALA A 2 -36.35 1.67 59.44
C ALA A 2 -35.07 1.16 58.74
N LEU A 3 -33.86 1.26 59.30
CA LEU A 3 -33.34 0.82 60.61
C LEU A 3 -33.62 -0.67 60.90
N ARG A 4 -32.59 -1.52 60.75
CA ARG A 4 -32.34 -2.64 61.68
C ARG A 4 -30.84 -2.95 61.77
N ALA A 5 -30.30 -2.57 62.92
CA ALA A 5 -29.03 -3.00 63.47
C ALA A 5 -29.23 -4.27 64.31
N ILE A 6 -28.19 -5.11 64.37
CA ILE A 6 -27.99 -6.16 65.38
C ILE A 6 -26.49 -6.07 65.72
N GLN A 7 -26.07 -5.27 66.70
CA GLN A 7 -25.87 -5.58 68.13
C GLN A 7 -25.13 -6.91 68.42
N LEU A 8 -23.86 -6.78 68.85
CA LEU A 8 -23.21 -7.72 69.75
C LEU A 8 -22.62 -6.93 70.94
N PRO A 9 -22.61 -7.47 72.16
CA PRO A 9 -22.66 -6.69 73.38
C PRO A 9 -21.30 -6.43 74.02
N ALA A 10 -21.32 -5.36 74.80
CA ALA A 10 -20.26 -4.83 75.61
C ALA A 10 -19.87 -5.72 76.81
N TRP A 11 -18.59 -5.61 77.13
CA TRP A 11 -17.96 -5.92 78.41
C TRP A 11 -18.77 -5.43 79.63
N ARG A 12 -18.96 -6.31 80.61
CA ARG A 12 -19.22 -5.92 82.01
C ARG A 12 -18.35 -6.74 82.96
N ARG A 13 -17.58 -6.01 83.77
CA ARG A 13 -16.73 -6.47 84.87
C ARG A 13 -17.63 -6.77 86.09
N GLY A 14 -17.44 -7.92 86.72
CA GLY A 14 -18.06 -8.29 88.00
C GLY A 14 -17.08 -9.15 88.81
N GLN A 15 -16.58 -8.57 89.90
CA GLN A 15 -15.67 -9.17 90.89
C GLN A 15 -16.42 -10.16 91.81
N GLY A 16 -15.69 -11.11 92.43
CA GLY A 16 -16.20 -11.78 93.63
C GLY A 16 -15.56 -13.13 93.98
N ALA A 17 -14.43 -13.06 94.70
CA ALA A 17 -13.90 -13.96 95.74
C ALA A 17 -14.42 -15.41 95.91
N GLY A 18 -13.48 -16.36 96.05
CA GLY A 18 -13.74 -17.58 96.82
C GLY A 18 -12.78 -18.76 96.62
N ARG A 19 -11.75 -18.85 97.49
CA ARG A 19 -11.10 -20.07 98.04
C ARG A 19 -10.38 -21.08 97.11
N SER A 20 -9.08 -21.22 97.39
CA SER A 20 -8.19 -22.38 97.17
C SER A 20 -8.68 -23.65 97.91
N PRO A 21 -8.04 -24.84 97.82
CA PRO A 21 -6.79 -25.21 97.11
C PRO A 21 -6.83 -26.59 96.39
N LEU A 22 -5.65 -27.02 95.92
CA LEU A 22 -5.23 -28.38 95.54
C LEU A 22 -5.18 -28.69 94.03
N ASP A 23 -3.94 -28.55 93.53
CA ASP A 23 -3.18 -29.65 92.97
C ASP A 23 -3.72 -30.34 91.71
N GLN A 24 -3.17 -29.99 90.55
CA GLN A 24 -2.60 -30.98 89.63
C GLN A 24 -1.86 -30.31 88.48
N SER A 25 -0.54 -30.48 88.51
CA SER A 25 0.34 -30.72 87.37
C SER A 25 -0.38 -30.90 86.02
N SER A 26 -0.30 -29.90 85.12
CA SER A 26 -0.27 -30.16 83.69
C SER A 26 0.40 -29.03 82.90
N ARG A 27 1.63 -29.33 82.48
CA ARG A 27 2.27 -28.94 81.21
C ARG A 27 2.11 -27.48 80.77
N ALA A 28 3.16 -26.70 81.05
CA ALA A 28 3.58 -25.63 80.17
C ALA A 28 3.87 -26.21 78.76
N THR A 29 2.89 -26.17 77.86
CA THR A 29 3.10 -26.40 76.44
C THR A 29 3.68 -25.14 75.81
N SER A 30 4.97 -25.26 75.47
CA SER A 30 5.73 -24.40 74.56
C SER A 30 4.87 -23.79 73.44
N SER A 31 4.65 -22.47 73.50
CA SER A 31 4.05 -21.67 72.43
C SER A 31 5.02 -21.34 71.29
N ARG A 32 6.21 -21.97 71.24
CA ARG A 32 7.17 -21.79 70.13
C ARG A 32 6.83 -22.62 68.89
N GLY A 33 5.89 -23.57 68.98
CA GLY A 33 5.44 -24.39 67.83
C GLY A 33 4.35 -23.77 66.96
N GLN A 34 3.59 -22.78 67.46
CA GLN A 34 2.42 -22.22 66.75
C GLN A 34 2.77 -21.20 65.67
N ILE A 35 3.97 -20.61 65.70
CA ILE A 35 4.48 -19.74 64.62
C ILE A 35 5.21 -20.57 63.55
N VAL A 36 5.82 -21.68 63.96
CA VAL A 36 6.64 -22.55 63.10
C VAL A 36 5.77 -23.34 62.12
N ILE A 37 4.60 -23.85 62.55
CA ILE A 37 3.74 -24.65 61.66
C ILE A 37 3.15 -23.83 60.49
N PRO A 38 2.57 -22.63 60.68
CA PRO A 38 2.08 -21.83 59.55
C PRO A 38 3.21 -21.32 58.64
N SER A 39 4.37 -20.98 59.20
CA SER A 39 5.53 -20.53 58.42
C SER A 39 6.18 -21.65 57.61
N LEU A 40 6.10 -22.91 58.07
CA LEU A 40 6.54 -24.09 57.31
C LEU A 40 5.74 -24.31 56.03
N PHE A 41 4.49 -23.85 55.98
CA PHE A 41 3.66 -23.89 54.77
C PHE A 41 3.69 -22.57 54.00
N ALA A 42 3.63 -21.44 54.69
CA ALA A 42 3.57 -20.12 54.06
C ALA A 42 4.84 -19.78 53.27
N LEU A 43 6.04 -20.11 53.78
CA LEU A 43 7.29 -19.80 53.08
C LEU A 43 7.46 -20.62 51.79
N PRO A 44 7.30 -21.95 51.78
CA PRO A 44 7.35 -22.73 50.54
C PRO A 44 6.25 -22.33 49.55
N SER A 45 5.02 -22.07 50.02
CA SER A 45 3.92 -21.62 49.15
C SER A 45 4.21 -20.25 48.53
N LEU A 46 4.77 -19.30 49.29
CA LEU A 46 5.18 -17.99 48.78
C LEU A 46 6.29 -18.13 47.72
N PHE A 47 7.29 -18.96 47.98
CA PHE A 47 8.35 -19.25 47.00
C PHE A 47 7.78 -19.84 45.72
N LEU A 48 6.88 -20.83 45.83
CA LEU A 48 6.20 -21.43 44.69
C LEU A 48 5.42 -20.38 43.88
N PHE A 49 4.71 -19.48 44.57
CA PHE A 49 3.97 -18.39 43.93
C PHE A 49 4.87 -17.40 43.19
N VAL A 50 5.98 -16.97 43.80
CA VAL A 50 6.97 -16.08 43.16
C VAL A 50 7.60 -16.76 41.94
N PHE A 51 7.95 -18.04 42.04
CA PHE A 51 8.47 -18.81 40.92
C PHE A 51 7.45 -18.95 39.78
N LEU A 52 6.17 -19.18 40.11
CA LEU A 52 5.10 -19.29 39.12
C LEU A 52 4.90 -17.95 38.39
N ILE A 53 4.96 -16.82 39.10
CA ILE A 53 4.95 -15.49 38.48
C ILE A 53 6.13 -15.32 37.53
N PHE A 54 7.33 -15.72 37.93
CA PHE A 54 8.53 -15.57 37.10
C PHE A 54 8.46 -16.40 35.81
N GLU A 55 7.98 -17.64 35.90
CA GLU A 55 7.80 -18.51 34.74
C GLU A 55 6.68 -18.03 33.81
N VAL A 56 5.56 -17.55 34.36
CA VAL A 56 4.49 -16.91 33.57
C VAL A 56 5.00 -15.64 32.89
N ALA A 57 5.82 -14.84 33.58
CA ALA A 57 6.40 -13.62 33.03
C ALA A 57 7.36 -13.91 31.86
N LYS A 58 8.16 -14.98 31.94
CA LYS A 58 9.01 -15.42 30.82
C LYS A 58 8.19 -15.79 29.59
N LEU A 59 7.14 -16.61 29.78
CA LEU A 59 6.29 -17.06 28.68
C LEU A 59 5.51 -15.90 28.05
N SER A 60 5.02 -14.99 28.89
CA SER A 60 4.39 -13.74 28.45
C SER A 60 5.36 -12.87 27.64
N ARG A 61 6.61 -12.71 28.10
CA ARG A 61 7.64 -11.94 27.39
C ARG A 61 7.95 -12.53 26.02
N GLU A 62 8.05 -13.86 25.91
CA GLU A 62 8.35 -14.49 24.62
C GLU A 62 7.17 -14.40 23.66
N LYS A 63 5.93 -14.54 24.15
CA LYS A 63 4.73 -14.28 23.35
C LYS A 63 4.69 -12.84 22.84
N ILE A 64 4.92 -11.86 23.71
CA ILE A 64 4.97 -10.43 23.34
C ILE A 64 6.06 -10.18 22.30
N ARG A 65 7.23 -10.81 22.44
CA ARG A 65 8.33 -10.70 21.49
C ARG A 65 7.95 -11.24 20.11
N HIS A 66 7.33 -12.41 20.04
CA HIS A 66 6.87 -12.99 18.78
C HIS A 66 5.74 -12.18 18.14
N GLN A 67 4.81 -11.65 18.95
CA GLN A 67 3.73 -10.78 18.46
C GLN A 67 4.32 -9.49 17.87
N PHE A 68 5.19 -8.81 18.62
CA PHE A 68 5.86 -7.60 18.14
C PHE A 68 6.71 -7.84 16.88
N ALA A 69 7.37 -9.00 16.79
CA ALA A 69 8.12 -9.40 15.62
C ALA A 69 7.22 -9.61 14.40
N LEU A 70 6.07 -10.25 14.58
CA LEU A 70 5.08 -10.47 13.52
C LEU A 70 4.50 -9.14 13.04
N ASP A 71 4.03 -8.31 13.97
CA ASP A 71 3.46 -7.00 13.71
C ASP A 71 4.42 -6.12 12.91
N SER A 72 5.67 -6.05 13.36
CA SER A 72 6.72 -5.26 12.70
C SER A 72 7.04 -5.81 11.31
N ALA A 73 7.16 -7.13 11.16
CA ALA A 73 7.45 -7.76 9.88
C ALA A 73 6.31 -7.56 8.87
N ALA A 74 5.07 -7.78 9.30
CA ALA A 74 3.87 -7.57 8.50
C ALA A 74 3.73 -6.10 8.06
N PHE A 75 3.94 -5.18 9.00
CA PHE A 75 3.87 -3.75 8.74
C PHE A 75 4.91 -3.28 7.73
N ILE A 76 6.16 -3.71 7.89
CA ILE A 76 7.24 -3.34 6.96
C ILE A 76 6.98 -3.94 5.57
N GLU A 77 6.57 -5.21 5.51
CA GLU A 77 6.27 -5.87 4.23
C GLU A 77 5.15 -5.12 3.49
N MET A 78 4.03 -4.84 4.16
CA MET A 78 2.92 -4.09 3.56
C MET A 78 3.28 -2.65 3.20
N THR A 79 4.21 -2.03 3.94
CA THR A 79 4.72 -0.70 3.60
C THR A 79 5.45 -0.70 2.25
N ASN A 80 6.15 -1.78 1.88
CA ASN A 80 6.73 -1.89 0.54
C ASN A 80 5.65 -1.90 -0.56
N TYR A 81 4.47 -2.50 -0.29
CA TYR A 81 3.33 -2.44 -1.22
C TYR A 81 2.74 -1.05 -1.30
N SER A 82 2.51 -0.37 -0.17
CA SER A 82 1.99 1.00 -0.19
C SER A 82 2.94 1.96 -0.89
N ASP A 83 4.25 1.82 -0.66
CA ASP A 83 5.27 2.66 -1.26
C ASP A 83 5.37 2.45 -2.77
N PHE A 84 5.38 1.19 -3.22
CA PHE A 84 5.35 0.86 -4.64
C PHE A 84 4.12 1.49 -5.29
N LEU A 85 2.93 1.23 -4.74
CA LEU A 85 1.70 1.77 -5.28
C LEU A 85 1.65 3.30 -5.31
N ASN A 86 2.15 3.98 -4.27
CA ASN A 86 2.23 5.45 -4.23
C ASN A 86 3.20 6.00 -5.28
N ARG A 87 4.33 5.33 -5.51
CA ARG A 87 5.30 5.73 -6.53
C ARG A 87 4.77 5.51 -7.95
N SER A 88 4.15 4.36 -8.22
CA SER A 88 3.47 4.09 -9.49
C SER A 88 2.35 5.11 -9.75
N ALA A 89 1.58 5.45 -8.72
CA ALA A 89 0.52 6.45 -8.81
C ALA A 89 1.07 7.85 -9.18
N TYR A 90 2.24 8.22 -8.66
CA TYR A 90 2.93 9.45 -9.03
C TYR A 90 3.45 9.43 -10.48
N VAL A 91 4.05 8.32 -10.92
CA VAL A 91 4.54 8.09 -12.29
C VAL A 91 3.40 8.15 -13.30
N ASN A 92 2.24 7.57 -12.97
CA ASN A 92 1.09 7.48 -13.87
C ASN A 92 0.35 8.81 -14.06
N GLY A 93 0.39 9.72 -13.08
CA GLY A 93 -0.50 10.88 -13.03
C GLY A 93 0.23 12.20 -12.79
N ALA A 94 0.60 12.43 -11.52
CA ALA A 94 1.11 13.72 -11.06
C ALA A 94 2.39 14.14 -11.78
N PHE A 95 3.29 13.21 -12.09
CA PHE A 95 4.55 13.54 -12.73
C PHE A 95 4.39 13.99 -14.20
N PRO A 96 3.71 13.23 -15.10
CA PRO A 96 3.36 13.73 -16.43
C PRO A 96 2.67 15.08 -16.36
N MET A 97 1.62 15.21 -15.53
CA MET A 97 0.86 16.45 -15.41
C MET A 97 1.75 17.66 -15.13
N ARG A 98 2.68 17.54 -14.17
CA ARG A 98 3.59 18.64 -13.78
C ARG A 98 4.55 19.00 -14.89
N ILE A 99 5.16 18.02 -15.56
CA ILE A 99 6.10 18.27 -16.66
C ILE A 99 5.39 18.96 -17.83
N PHE A 100 4.23 18.45 -18.24
CA PHE A 100 3.48 19.09 -19.33
C PHE A 100 2.98 20.48 -18.93
N LYS A 101 2.60 20.70 -17.67
CA LYS A 101 2.19 22.02 -17.17
C LYS A 101 3.36 23.02 -17.17
N GLU A 102 4.55 22.58 -16.78
CA GLU A 102 5.75 23.43 -16.78
C GLU A 102 6.25 23.72 -18.20
N GLY A 103 6.22 22.71 -19.09
CA GLY A 103 6.68 22.85 -20.46
C GLY A 103 5.71 23.57 -21.40
N PHE A 104 4.40 23.43 -21.18
CA PHE A 104 3.37 23.84 -22.14
C PHE A 104 2.17 24.56 -21.52
N GLY A 105 2.16 24.76 -20.20
CA GLY A 105 1.11 25.49 -19.52
C GLY A 105 1.12 26.97 -19.87
N PRO A 106 0.00 27.68 -19.66
CA PRO A 106 -0.02 29.13 -19.81
C PRO A 106 0.99 29.73 -18.84
N GLY A 107 2.00 30.42 -19.37
CA GLY A 107 2.94 31.17 -18.54
C GLY A 107 2.16 32.24 -17.79
N ILE A 108 2.36 32.41 -16.49
CA ILE A 108 1.66 33.44 -15.71
C ILE A 108 2.56 34.67 -15.62
N ASP A 109 2.06 35.83 -16.04
CA ASP A 109 2.76 37.10 -15.79
C ASP A 109 2.75 37.38 -14.28
N PRO A 110 3.92 37.48 -13.63
CA PRO A 110 4.02 37.66 -12.19
C PRO A 110 3.43 39.00 -11.71
N ASN A 111 3.26 39.98 -12.60
CA ASN A 111 2.72 41.30 -12.24
C ASN A 111 1.20 41.37 -12.34
N THR A 112 0.60 40.60 -13.26
CA THR A 112 -0.85 40.67 -13.54
C THR A 112 -1.60 39.41 -13.12
N GLY A 113 -0.89 38.31 -12.85
CA GLY A 113 -1.49 37.00 -12.58
C GLY A 113 -2.24 36.42 -13.78
N GLN A 114 -2.09 37.01 -14.96
CA GLN A 114 -2.78 36.60 -16.18
C GLN A 114 -1.89 35.71 -17.05
N PRO A 115 -2.47 34.83 -17.89
CA PRO A 115 -1.74 34.11 -18.92
C PRO A 115 -0.97 35.08 -19.83
N THR A 116 0.32 34.82 -20.03
CA THR A 116 1.15 35.54 -20.99
C THR A 116 0.75 35.12 -22.40
N SER A 117 0.39 36.10 -23.23
CA SER A 117 -0.11 35.90 -24.59
C SER A 117 0.81 35.06 -25.49
N GLY A 118 2.12 34.98 -25.20
CA GLY A 118 3.09 34.19 -25.98
C GLY A 118 3.06 32.67 -25.72
N THR A 119 2.30 32.19 -24.73
CA THR A 119 2.17 30.77 -24.41
C THR A 119 0.84 30.16 -24.87
N MET A 120 -0.03 31.01 -25.40
CA MET A 120 -1.34 30.64 -25.91
C MET A 120 -1.26 30.47 -27.43
N ILE A 121 -1.88 29.43 -27.95
CA ILE A 121 -1.97 29.19 -29.39
C ILE A 121 -3.28 29.79 -29.89
N ASP A 122 -3.14 30.76 -30.79
CA ASP A 122 -4.29 31.41 -31.42
C ASP A 122 -5.08 30.40 -32.25
N ARG A 123 -6.40 30.44 -32.08
CA ARG A 123 -7.31 29.70 -32.93
C ARG A 123 -7.47 30.44 -34.26
N LYS A 124 -7.47 29.71 -35.38
CA LYS A 124 -7.50 30.29 -36.73
C LYS A 124 -8.80 31.05 -37.02
N ASP A 125 -9.89 30.74 -36.31
CA ASP A 125 -11.17 31.43 -36.38
C ASP A 125 -11.25 32.68 -35.47
N SER A 126 -10.15 33.08 -34.84
CA SER A 126 -10.07 34.22 -33.91
C SER A 126 -10.97 34.10 -32.66
N THR A 127 -11.37 32.88 -32.29
CA THR A 127 -12.02 32.63 -30.99
C THR A 127 -11.00 32.40 -29.87
N SER A 128 -11.45 32.01 -28.67
CA SER A 128 -10.62 31.91 -27.46
C SER A 128 -9.36 31.05 -27.70
N PRO A 129 -8.15 31.60 -27.48
CA PRO A 129 -6.92 30.85 -27.66
C PRO A 129 -6.81 29.76 -26.57
N LYS A 130 -6.08 28.68 -26.87
CA LYS A 130 -5.82 27.58 -25.91
C LYS A 130 -4.34 27.40 -25.69
N SER A 131 -3.96 27.00 -24.48
CA SER A 131 -2.58 26.57 -24.23
C SER A 131 -2.32 25.23 -24.91
N LEU A 132 -1.08 24.96 -25.27
CA LEU A 132 -0.71 23.64 -25.79
C LEU A 132 -0.96 22.53 -24.75
N TYR A 133 -0.80 22.84 -23.46
CA TYR A 133 -1.19 21.96 -22.36
C TYR A 133 -2.65 21.51 -22.45
N ASP A 134 -3.59 22.42 -22.72
CA ASP A 134 -5.01 22.10 -22.87
C ASP A 134 -5.27 21.24 -24.09
N ILE A 135 -4.65 21.58 -25.23
CA ILE A 135 -4.79 20.84 -26.49
C ILE A 135 -4.32 19.39 -26.33
N LEU A 136 -3.18 19.19 -25.68
CA LEU A 136 -2.61 17.86 -25.41
C LEU A 136 -3.47 17.06 -24.43
N TYR A 137 -3.99 17.70 -23.39
CA TYR A 137 -4.90 17.06 -22.44
C TYR A 137 -6.23 16.63 -23.08
N GLU A 138 -6.82 17.50 -23.91
CA GLU A 138 -8.08 17.21 -24.63
C GLU A 138 -7.95 16.07 -25.64
N ASN A 139 -6.73 15.79 -26.11
CA ASN A 139 -6.43 14.61 -26.91
C ASN A 139 -6.14 13.35 -26.08
N GLY A 140 -6.13 13.47 -24.76
CA GLY A 140 -5.82 12.39 -23.83
C GLY A 140 -4.34 12.01 -23.79
N ALA A 141 -3.42 12.92 -24.15
CA ALA A 141 -1.98 12.63 -24.19
C ALA A 141 -1.40 12.36 -22.79
N PHE A 142 -1.91 13.04 -21.76
CA PHE A 142 -1.53 12.88 -20.36
C PHE A 142 -2.74 13.18 -19.46
N PRO A 143 -2.74 12.73 -18.19
CA PRO A 143 -3.82 13.02 -17.27
C PRO A 143 -3.57 14.31 -16.48
N ARG A 144 -4.64 15.02 -16.08
CA ARG A 144 -4.55 16.24 -15.28
C ARG A 144 -5.65 16.30 -14.20
N THR A 145 -5.44 17.15 -13.21
CA THR A 145 -6.53 17.61 -12.32
C THR A 145 -7.12 18.92 -12.83
N GLU A 146 -8.41 19.13 -12.59
CA GLU A 146 -9.07 20.43 -12.79
C GLU A 146 -8.59 21.48 -11.78
N GLU A 147 -8.11 21.04 -10.60
CA GLU A 147 -7.70 21.93 -9.52
C GLU A 147 -6.22 22.35 -9.64
N PRO A 148 -5.91 23.66 -9.64
CA PRO A 148 -4.53 24.14 -9.75
C PRO A 148 -3.73 24.08 -8.43
N GLU A 149 -4.34 23.66 -7.32
CA GLU A 149 -3.77 23.71 -5.98
C GLU A 149 -2.80 22.55 -5.67
N PRO A 150 -1.87 22.73 -4.71
CA PRO A 150 -1.05 21.64 -4.21
C PRO A 150 -1.93 20.53 -3.63
N LEU A 151 -1.88 19.33 -4.22
CA LEU A 151 -2.71 18.20 -3.81
C LEU A 151 -2.10 17.37 -2.67
N ASP A 152 -0.94 17.80 -2.12
CA ASP A 152 -0.24 17.13 -1.02
C ASP A 152 -1.09 16.90 0.26
N PRO A 153 -2.01 17.81 0.66
CA PRO A 153 -2.88 17.57 1.82
C PRO A 153 -4.06 16.66 1.51
N LEU A 154 -4.39 16.42 0.23
CA LEU A 154 -5.54 15.61 -0.15
C LEU A 154 -5.25 14.11 0.03
N PRO A 155 -6.20 13.32 0.53
CA PRO A 155 -6.04 11.87 0.66
C PRO A 155 -6.03 11.15 -0.70
N VAL A 156 -6.43 11.86 -1.75
CA VAL A 156 -6.71 11.36 -3.09
C VAL A 156 -6.46 12.50 -4.08
N TRP A 157 -5.75 12.25 -5.19
CA TRP A 157 -5.60 13.23 -6.27
C TRP A 157 -6.52 12.93 -7.43
N HIS A 158 -7.45 13.83 -7.73
CA HIS A 158 -8.37 13.74 -8.85
C HIS A 158 -7.67 14.05 -10.18
N ILE A 159 -6.78 13.15 -10.60
CA ILE A 159 -6.02 13.24 -11.84
C ILE A 159 -6.57 12.20 -12.81
N GLU A 160 -7.10 12.67 -13.95
CA GLU A 160 -7.75 11.83 -14.93
C GLU A 160 -7.33 12.20 -16.36
N TYR A 161 -7.42 11.28 -17.32
CA TYR A 161 -7.23 11.58 -18.74
C TYR A 161 -8.42 12.36 -19.29
N GLY A 162 -8.15 13.31 -20.18
CA GLY A 162 -9.16 14.08 -20.89
C GLY A 162 -9.50 13.50 -22.26
N GLY A 163 -10.47 14.15 -22.92
CA GLY A 163 -10.80 13.88 -24.31
C GLY A 163 -11.84 12.79 -24.56
N PRO A 164 -12.11 12.48 -25.85
CA PRO A 164 -13.16 11.54 -26.25
C PRO A 164 -12.92 10.10 -25.77
N PHE A 165 -11.70 9.77 -25.33
CA PHE A 165 -11.31 8.46 -24.83
C PHE A 165 -11.00 8.45 -23.32
N ALA A 166 -11.27 9.56 -22.63
CA ALA A 166 -11.09 9.69 -21.18
C ALA A 166 -11.74 8.53 -20.42
N SER A 167 -13.00 8.23 -20.75
CA SER A 167 -13.79 7.22 -20.05
C SER A 167 -13.16 5.83 -20.07
N GLU A 168 -12.40 5.48 -21.12
CA GLU A 168 -11.77 4.16 -21.25
C GLU A 168 -10.38 4.13 -20.59
N ARG A 169 -9.61 5.22 -20.70
CA ARG A 169 -8.29 5.37 -20.05
C ARG A 169 -8.39 5.47 -18.53
N ASN A 170 -9.49 5.99 -18.01
CA ASN A 170 -9.74 6.16 -16.57
C ASN A 170 -10.36 4.92 -15.90
N LYS A 171 -10.62 3.80 -16.63
CA LYS A 171 -11.13 2.53 -16.07
C LYS A 171 -10.03 1.64 -15.50
N ASN A 172 -10.35 0.73 -14.59
CA ASN A 172 -9.44 -0.36 -14.17
C ASN A 172 -9.99 -1.73 -14.64
N PRO A 173 -9.34 -2.43 -15.59
CA PRO A 173 -8.09 -2.07 -16.27
C PRO A 173 -8.25 -0.87 -17.24
N PRO A 174 -7.19 -0.06 -17.43
CA PRO A 174 -7.23 1.04 -18.40
C PRO A 174 -7.19 0.50 -19.82
N ASP A 175 -7.93 1.13 -20.71
CA ASP A 175 -7.75 0.96 -22.15
C ASP A 175 -7.03 2.17 -22.73
N VAL A 176 -5.75 1.99 -23.04
CA VAL A 176 -4.90 3.02 -23.66
C VAL A 176 -4.92 2.95 -25.18
N LEU A 177 -5.55 1.92 -25.75
CA LEU A 177 -5.54 1.65 -27.18
C LEU A 177 -6.69 2.40 -27.84
N ASN A 178 -6.38 3.57 -28.39
CA ASN A 178 -7.34 4.35 -29.15
C ASN A 178 -7.29 4.00 -30.64
N THR A 179 -8.28 4.52 -31.36
CA THR A 179 -8.26 4.56 -32.83
C THR A 179 -7.95 5.97 -33.27
N CYS A 180 -6.94 6.13 -34.14
CA CYS A 180 -6.59 7.41 -34.74
C CYS A 180 -7.12 7.44 -36.16
N SER A 181 -7.33 8.66 -36.65
CA SER A 181 -7.73 8.94 -38.01
C SER A 181 -6.78 9.93 -38.65
N VAL A 182 -6.09 9.49 -39.70
CA VAL A 182 -5.17 10.34 -40.46
C VAL A 182 -5.79 10.67 -41.81
N TYR A 183 -5.70 11.93 -42.23
CA TYR A 183 -6.06 12.34 -43.58
C TYR A 183 -4.94 11.95 -44.55
N VAL A 184 -5.30 11.28 -45.64
CA VAL A 184 -4.37 10.86 -46.69
C VAL A 184 -4.46 11.83 -47.86
N GLU A 185 -3.33 12.06 -48.53
CA GLU A 185 -3.29 12.79 -49.80
C GLU A 185 -4.34 12.21 -50.77
N GLY A 186 -5.26 13.08 -51.25
CA GLY A 186 -6.44 12.66 -52.03
C GLY A 186 -7.78 12.72 -51.29
N GLY A 187 -7.81 13.19 -50.04
CA GLY A 187 -9.05 13.56 -49.33
C GLY A 187 -9.74 12.43 -48.56
N GLY A 188 -9.10 11.27 -48.43
CA GLY A 188 -9.62 10.13 -47.65
C GLY A 188 -9.19 10.17 -46.18
N LYS A 189 -10.06 9.71 -45.27
CA LYS A 189 -9.75 9.48 -43.85
C LYS A 189 -9.39 8.00 -43.66
N LYS A 190 -8.17 7.71 -43.19
CA LYS A 190 -7.71 6.36 -42.88
C LYS A 190 -7.61 6.17 -41.37
N THR A 191 -8.24 5.12 -40.86
CA THR A 191 -8.22 4.78 -39.43
C THR A 191 -7.13 3.78 -39.11
N PHE A 192 -6.43 3.99 -37.99
CA PHE A 192 -5.41 3.09 -37.48
C PHE A 192 -5.80 2.62 -36.07
N PRO A 193 -5.78 1.31 -35.80
CA PRO A 193 -6.02 0.79 -34.45
C PRO A 193 -4.78 0.95 -33.57
N ASN A 194 -4.99 0.93 -32.25
CA ASN A 194 -3.92 0.93 -31.24
C ASN A 194 -2.97 2.11 -31.38
N CYS A 195 -3.48 3.33 -31.49
CA CYS A 195 -2.63 4.49 -31.63
C CYS A 195 -3.14 5.66 -30.80
N LEU A 196 -2.24 6.59 -30.49
CA LEU A 196 -2.56 7.84 -29.80
C LEU A 196 -2.36 9.03 -30.72
N GLU A 197 -3.37 9.87 -30.86
CA GLU A 197 -3.25 11.19 -31.46
C GLU A 197 -2.73 12.16 -30.41
N ILE A 198 -1.47 12.60 -30.52
CA ILE A 198 -0.93 13.62 -29.61
C ILE A 198 -1.50 14.99 -30.00
N ILE A 199 -1.48 15.28 -31.31
CA ILE A 199 -2.13 16.45 -31.93
C ILE A 199 -2.97 15.93 -33.08
N SER A 200 -4.30 16.00 -32.91
CA SER A 200 -5.26 15.59 -33.93
C SER A 200 -5.19 16.49 -35.16
N ALA A 201 -5.65 15.97 -36.29
CA ALA A 201 -5.78 16.75 -37.51
C ALA A 201 -6.73 17.95 -37.36
N ASP A 202 -7.77 17.81 -36.54
CA ASP A 202 -8.72 18.89 -36.27
C ASP A 202 -8.09 19.98 -35.39
N ASN A 203 -7.25 19.62 -34.41
CA ASN A 203 -6.50 20.61 -33.64
C ASN A 203 -5.49 21.36 -34.52
N ALA A 204 -4.80 20.68 -35.44
CA ALA A 204 -3.89 21.35 -36.35
C ALA A 204 -4.62 22.25 -37.39
N LYS A 205 -5.88 21.95 -37.73
CA LYS A 205 -6.72 22.85 -38.52
C LYS A 205 -7.15 24.07 -37.72
N ASP A 206 -7.62 23.86 -36.50
CA ASP A 206 -8.20 24.90 -35.66
C ASP A 206 -7.14 25.81 -35.02
N TYR A 207 -5.96 25.29 -34.69
CA TYR A 207 -4.90 26.02 -33.99
C TYR A 207 -3.63 26.14 -34.83
N TRP A 208 -2.91 27.25 -34.66
CA TRP A 208 -1.62 27.50 -35.30
C TRP A 208 -0.47 26.71 -34.66
N VAL A 209 -0.47 25.39 -34.85
CA VAL A 209 0.66 24.52 -34.46
C VAL A 209 1.54 24.30 -35.67
N SER A 210 2.80 24.77 -35.66
CA SER A 210 3.72 24.50 -36.78
C SER A 210 4.16 23.03 -36.79
N TRP A 211 4.49 22.51 -37.96
CA TRP A 211 4.99 21.12 -38.08
C TRP A 211 6.29 20.88 -37.31
N ASP A 212 7.15 21.90 -37.20
CA ASP A 212 8.40 21.79 -36.45
C ASP A 212 8.16 21.81 -34.94
N ASP A 213 7.19 22.60 -34.45
CA ASP A 213 6.77 22.55 -33.04
C ASP A 213 6.12 21.21 -32.72
N ALA A 214 5.25 20.72 -33.60
CA ALA A 214 4.63 19.40 -33.48
C ALA A 214 5.72 18.31 -33.30
N LYS A 215 6.74 18.27 -34.16
CA LYS A 215 7.87 17.34 -34.01
C LYS A 215 8.57 17.45 -32.66
N GLN A 216 8.84 18.67 -32.18
CA GLN A 216 9.47 18.88 -30.87
C GLN A 216 8.61 18.37 -29.72
N ILE A 217 7.29 18.59 -29.79
CA ILE A 217 6.31 18.08 -28.81
C ILE A 217 6.31 16.55 -28.80
N TYR A 218 6.32 15.94 -29.99
CA TYR A 218 6.43 14.49 -30.13
C TYR A 218 7.74 13.95 -29.50
N GLU A 219 8.87 14.58 -29.79
CA GLU A 219 10.16 14.17 -29.21
C GLU A 219 10.18 14.29 -27.69
N LEU A 220 9.62 15.36 -27.15
CA LEU A 220 9.52 15.54 -25.70
C LEU A 220 8.58 14.51 -25.08
N TYR A 221 7.42 14.29 -25.68
CA TYR A 221 6.45 13.27 -25.26
C TYR A 221 7.10 11.89 -25.19
N PHE A 222 7.81 11.50 -26.26
CA PHE A 222 8.55 10.25 -26.32
C PHE A 222 9.60 10.15 -25.20
N LYS A 223 10.42 11.18 -25.00
CA LYS A 223 11.45 11.21 -23.95
C LYS A 223 10.86 11.07 -22.54
N ILE A 224 9.76 11.77 -22.26
CA ILE A 224 9.08 11.72 -20.95
C ILE A 224 8.57 10.31 -20.69
N PHE A 225 7.76 9.74 -21.57
CA PHE A 225 7.15 8.43 -21.34
C PHE A 225 8.16 7.28 -21.41
N SER A 226 9.24 7.43 -22.18
CA SER A 226 10.36 6.48 -22.14
C SER A 226 11.09 6.52 -20.79
N LEU A 227 11.29 7.71 -20.22
CA LEU A 227 11.87 7.86 -18.88
C LEU A 227 10.93 7.26 -17.83
N LEU A 228 9.63 7.52 -17.92
CA LEU A 228 8.64 6.98 -16.99
C LEU A 228 8.58 5.45 -17.02
N GLY A 229 8.61 4.84 -18.22
CA GLY A 229 8.69 3.39 -18.36
C GLY A 229 9.93 2.80 -17.69
N SER A 230 11.10 3.43 -17.89
CA SER A 230 12.36 3.03 -17.25
C SER A 230 12.31 3.17 -15.72
N VAL A 231 11.74 4.26 -15.20
CA VAL A 231 11.59 4.49 -13.77
C VAL A 231 10.66 3.44 -13.15
N GLU A 232 9.54 3.15 -13.80
CA GLU A 232 8.57 2.17 -13.33
C GLU A 232 9.16 0.74 -13.33
N GLU A 233 9.89 0.37 -14.39
CA GLU A 233 10.58 -0.92 -14.47
C GLU A 233 11.61 -1.08 -13.33
N ALA A 234 12.39 -0.04 -13.04
CA ALA A 234 13.34 -0.05 -11.94
C ALA A 234 12.64 -0.16 -10.58
N GLN A 235 11.54 0.57 -10.37
CA GLN A 235 10.74 0.49 -9.15
C GLN A 235 10.15 -0.90 -8.95
N PHE A 236 9.58 -1.49 -10.00
CA PHE A 236 9.02 -2.83 -9.96
C PHE A 236 10.10 -3.89 -9.69
N SER A 237 11.27 -3.77 -10.29
CA SER A 237 12.42 -4.65 -10.02
C SER A 237 12.86 -4.60 -8.56
N VAL A 238 12.96 -3.40 -7.97
CA VAL A 238 13.27 -3.22 -6.54
C VAL A 238 12.18 -3.83 -5.66
N PHE A 239 10.91 -3.56 -5.98
CA PHE A 239 9.78 -4.16 -5.27
C PHE A 239 9.86 -5.69 -5.28
N CYS A 240 10.07 -6.29 -6.46
CA CYS A 240 10.19 -7.73 -6.61
C CYS A 240 11.39 -8.33 -5.87
N ARG A 241 12.50 -7.61 -5.78
CA ARG A 241 13.64 -8.07 -4.99
C ARG A 241 13.36 -8.09 -3.48
N LEU A 242 12.54 -7.15 -3.00
CA LEU A 242 12.22 -7.01 -1.58
C LEU A 242 11.12 -7.97 -1.13
N THR A 243 10.01 -8.00 -1.88
CA THR A 243 8.80 -8.74 -1.51
C THR A 243 8.74 -10.11 -2.17
N GLY A 244 9.22 -10.22 -3.42
CA GLY A 244 9.01 -11.35 -4.33
C GLY A 244 7.57 -11.85 -4.38
N ALA A 245 6.64 -10.88 -4.40
CA ALA A 245 5.22 -11.11 -4.59
C ALA A 245 4.92 -11.94 -5.86
N SER A 246 3.72 -12.51 -5.91
CA SER A 246 3.23 -13.39 -7.00
C SER A 246 3.29 -12.79 -8.42
N GLY A 247 3.37 -11.47 -8.57
CA GLY A 247 3.56 -10.81 -9.87
C GLY A 247 5.02 -10.74 -10.36
N CYS A 248 5.97 -11.18 -9.55
CA CYS A 248 7.39 -11.03 -9.81
C CYS A 248 8.00 -12.21 -10.59
N PRO A 249 9.14 -12.02 -11.29
CA PRO A 249 9.82 -13.10 -12.00
C PRO A 249 10.14 -14.30 -11.09
N ALA A 250 10.02 -15.52 -11.63
CA ALA A 250 10.29 -16.74 -10.87
C ALA A 250 11.68 -16.71 -10.20
N GLY A 251 11.75 -17.02 -8.92
CA GLY A 251 12.98 -17.00 -8.12
C GLY A 251 13.27 -15.69 -7.38
N THR A 252 12.42 -14.66 -7.52
CA THR A 252 12.48 -13.48 -6.64
C THR A 252 11.92 -13.78 -5.25
N GLY A 253 12.48 -13.13 -4.22
CA GLY A 253 12.53 -13.61 -2.83
C GLY A 253 11.19 -13.93 -2.16
N SER A 254 11.13 -15.04 -1.41
CA SER A 254 9.93 -15.45 -0.67
C SER A 254 9.62 -14.56 0.56
N HIS A 255 9.29 -13.29 0.34
CA HIS A 255 9.11 -12.27 1.39
C HIS A 255 10.31 -12.20 2.33
N ASN A 256 11.51 -12.09 1.74
CA ASN A 256 12.77 -12.07 2.50
C ASN A 256 12.82 -10.92 3.50
N PHE A 257 12.21 -9.78 3.18
CA PHE A 257 12.17 -8.63 4.08
C PHE A 257 11.31 -8.93 5.31
N PHE A 258 10.08 -9.44 5.12
CA PHE A 258 9.27 -10.00 6.22
C PHE A 258 10.07 -10.98 7.10
N ARG A 259 10.71 -11.98 6.48
CA ARG A 259 11.45 -13.02 7.23
C ARG A 259 12.61 -12.46 8.05
N ARG A 260 13.37 -11.52 7.47
CA ARG A 260 14.49 -10.87 8.16
C ARG A 260 14.01 -9.94 9.27
N SER A 261 12.92 -9.20 9.06
CA SER A 261 12.32 -8.34 10.09
C SER A 261 11.81 -9.14 11.29
N TYR A 262 11.18 -10.30 11.03
CA TYR A 262 10.75 -11.21 12.10
C TYR A 262 11.95 -11.80 12.85
N TRP A 263 12.98 -12.23 12.10
CA TRP A 263 14.22 -12.75 12.65
C TRP A 263 14.94 -11.74 13.56
N LEU A 264 15.07 -10.48 13.14
CA LEU A 264 15.75 -9.44 13.93
C LEU A 264 15.11 -9.26 15.32
N ASN A 265 13.80 -9.43 15.43
CA ASN A 265 13.07 -9.25 16.68
C ASN A 265 13.07 -10.52 17.54
N THR A 266 13.10 -11.70 16.94
CA THR A 266 13.05 -13.00 17.65
C THR A 266 14.42 -13.63 17.91
N GLY A 267 15.47 -13.21 17.20
CA GLY A 267 16.81 -13.79 17.29
C GLY A 267 16.90 -15.28 16.92
N GLY A 268 15.84 -15.85 16.31
CA GLY A 268 15.75 -17.26 15.89
C GLY A 268 16.50 -17.54 14.60
N GLN A 269 16.01 -18.47 13.77
CA GLN A 269 16.48 -18.63 12.40
C GLN A 269 15.57 -17.88 11.42
N VAL A 270 16.11 -17.38 10.31
CA VAL A 270 15.33 -16.64 9.29
C VAL A 270 14.23 -17.52 8.67
N THR A 271 14.42 -18.84 8.64
CA THR A 271 13.45 -19.82 8.16
C THR A 271 12.21 -19.95 9.04
N ASP A 272 12.27 -19.51 10.29
CA ASP A 272 11.16 -19.66 11.24
C ASP A 272 9.95 -18.82 10.83
N ALA A 273 10.18 -17.71 10.11
CA ALA A 273 9.15 -16.82 9.58
C ALA A 273 8.56 -17.26 8.23
N ALA A 274 8.93 -18.45 7.73
CA ALA A 274 8.50 -18.90 6.41
C ALA A 274 6.99 -19.14 6.33
N GLU A 275 6.33 -19.43 7.45
CA GLU A 275 4.88 -19.60 7.51
C GLU A 275 4.15 -18.26 7.35
N GLY A 276 4.49 -17.26 8.16
CA GLY A 276 3.93 -15.91 8.06
C GLY A 276 4.14 -15.31 6.66
N ALA A 277 5.32 -15.51 6.08
CA ALA A 277 5.64 -15.08 4.72
C ALA A 277 4.67 -15.65 3.66
N LYS A 278 4.27 -16.93 3.78
CA LYS A 278 3.39 -17.58 2.80
C LYS A 278 2.00 -16.96 2.74
N TYR A 279 1.54 -16.26 3.78
CA TYR A 279 0.23 -15.60 3.75
C TYR A 279 0.18 -14.45 2.73
N PHE A 280 1.32 -13.84 2.41
CA PHE A 280 1.39 -12.87 1.31
C PHE A 280 1.30 -13.55 -0.06
N ASP A 281 1.89 -14.75 -0.22
CA ASP A 281 1.79 -15.55 -1.45
C ASP A 281 0.36 -16.01 -1.77
N LEU A 282 -0.51 -16.12 -0.76
CA LEU A 282 -1.93 -16.45 -0.95
C LEU A 282 -2.70 -15.37 -1.71
N HIS A 283 -2.15 -14.17 -1.79
CA HIS A 283 -2.80 -13.04 -2.42
C HIS A 283 -2.06 -12.62 -3.69
N GLU A 284 -2.79 -12.60 -4.81
CA GLU A 284 -2.25 -12.15 -6.08
C GLU A 284 -2.01 -10.63 -6.06
N PHE A 285 -0.81 -10.22 -6.48
CA PHE A 285 -0.48 -8.82 -6.75
C PHE A 285 0.19 -8.70 -8.11
N ARG A 286 -0.58 -8.33 -9.13
CA ARG A 286 -0.13 -8.34 -10.53
C ARG A 286 -0.19 -6.94 -11.15
N PRO A 287 0.80 -6.08 -10.89
CA PRO A 287 0.93 -4.85 -11.64
C PRO A 287 1.13 -5.15 -13.13
N LYS A 288 0.40 -4.45 -13.99
CA LYS A 288 0.47 -4.60 -15.45
C LYS A 288 0.72 -3.25 -16.11
N PRO A 289 1.77 -3.13 -16.95
CA PRO A 289 1.97 -1.92 -17.74
C PRO A 289 1.10 -1.94 -19.00
N TYR A 290 0.68 -0.75 -19.41
CA TYR A 290 -0.11 -0.50 -20.60
C TYR A 290 0.65 0.50 -21.48
N CYS A 291 0.79 0.15 -22.75
CA CYS A 291 1.61 0.86 -23.71
C CYS A 291 0.82 1.20 -24.98
N VAL A 292 1.31 2.22 -25.68
CA VAL A 292 0.81 2.63 -27.00
C VAL A 292 1.86 2.27 -28.05
N PRO A 293 1.51 1.45 -29.06
CA PRO A 293 2.48 0.99 -30.07
C PRO A 293 2.74 2.02 -31.16
N GLN A 294 1.83 2.97 -31.38
CA GLN A 294 1.95 3.94 -32.46
C GLN A 294 1.37 5.30 -32.07
N VAL A 295 1.95 6.39 -32.57
CA VAL A 295 1.42 7.74 -32.36
C VAL A 295 1.24 8.49 -33.67
N VAL A 296 0.19 9.30 -33.71
CA VAL A 296 -0.10 10.24 -34.77
C VAL A 296 0.14 11.65 -34.24
N ILE A 297 0.82 12.44 -35.05
CA ILE A 297 0.96 13.87 -34.80
C ILE A 297 0.73 14.65 -36.08
N CYS A 298 -0.04 15.74 -35.97
CA CYS A 298 -0.37 16.65 -37.05
C CYS A 298 0.13 18.07 -36.75
N GLY A 299 0.46 18.82 -37.79
CA GLY A 299 0.87 20.23 -37.71
C GLY A 299 0.77 20.93 -39.06
N ASN A 300 0.97 22.24 -39.05
CA ASN A 300 0.91 23.09 -40.24
C ASN A 300 2.31 23.31 -40.81
N LYS A 301 2.53 23.00 -42.08
CA LYS A 301 3.78 23.28 -42.80
C LYS A 301 3.54 24.41 -43.81
N PRO A 302 4.41 25.43 -43.89
CA PRO A 302 4.27 26.47 -44.90
C PRO A 302 4.22 25.85 -46.31
N SER A 303 3.24 26.26 -47.10
CA SER A 303 3.10 25.83 -48.49
C SER A 303 3.69 26.88 -49.44
N SER A 304 3.97 26.49 -50.68
CA SER A 304 4.34 27.43 -51.75
C SER A 304 3.14 28.15 -52.38
N ASN A 305 1.91 27.85 -51.95
CA ASN A 305 0.67 28.41 -52.47
C ASN A 305 0.25 29.66 -51.69
N ALA A 306 0.27 30.83 -52.35
CA ALA A 306 -0.13 32.10 -51.76
C ALA A 306 -1.59 32.14 -51.26
N PHE A 307 -2.47 31.28 -51.78
CA PHE A 307 -3.89 31.22 -51.39
C PHE A 307 -4.18 30.25 -50.24
N MET A 308 -3.26 29.32 -49.98
CA MET A 308 -3.32 28.38 -48.87
C MET A 308 -1.94 28.36 -48.23
N PRO A 309 -1.62 29.31 -47.35
CA PRO A 309 -0.24 29.53 -46.92
C PRO A 309 0.37 28.35 -46.15
N TYR A 310 -0.43 27.32 -45.81
CA TYR A 310 0.00 26.14 -45.08
C TYR A 310 -0.72 24.88 -45.55
N ASP A 311 0.02 23.78 -45.55
CA ASP A 311 -0.48 22.43 -45.74
C ASP A 311 -0.57 21.72 -44.38
N LEU A 312 -1.67 20.99 -44.17
CA LEU A 312 -1.81 20.09 -43.02
C LEU A 312 -0.96 18.85 -43.27
N VAL A 313 0.04 18.63 -42.41
CA VAL A 313 0.91 17.46 -42.47
C VAL A 313 0.71 16.63 -41.22
N CYS A 314 0.51 15.33 -41.40
CA CYS A 314 0.43 14.36 -40.31
C CYS A 314 1.41 13.21 -40.55
N THR A 315 1.81 12.50 -39.49
CA THR A 315 2.54 11.23 -39.66
C THR A 315 1.63 10.18 -40.31
N ASN A 316 1.95 9.83 -41.56
CA ASN A 316 1.27 8.78 -42.32
C ASN A 316 2.32 7.89 -43.02
N PRO A 317 2.51 6.63 -42.59
CA PRO A 317 1.78 5.95 -41.51
C PRO A 317 2.07 6.53 -40.12
N PRO A 318 1.27 6.20 -39.09
CA PRO A 318 1.58 6.50 -37.69
C PRO A 318 2.99 6.06 -37.32
N THR A 319 3.65 6.84 -36.47
CA THR A 319 5.02 6.56 -36.06
C THR A 319 5.02 5.38 -35.08
N PRO A 320 5.77 4.30 -35.34
CA PRO A 320 5.88 3.19 -34.40
C PRO A 320 6.70 3.60 -33.17
N MET A 321 6.23 3.22 -31.99
CA MET A 321 6.89 3.49 -30.71
C MET A 321 7.73 2.28 -30.27
N PRO A 322 8.95 2.50 -29.77
CA PRO A 322 9.75 1.40 -29.22
C PRO A 322 9.15 0.92 -27.89
N SER A 323 9.41 -0.34 -27.55
CA SER A 323 9.10 -0.89 -26.23
C SER A 323 9.97 -0.23 -25.16
N THR A 324 9.34 0.26 -24.09
CA THR A 324 10.01 1.01 -23.01
C THR A 324 9.93 0.33 -21.65
N ILE A 325 9.12 -0.73 -21.53
CA ILE A 325 8.98 -1.54 -20.32
C ILE A 325 8.56 -2.96 -20.73
N GLN A 326 9.02 -3.97 -19.99
CA GLN A 326 8.64 -5.36 -20.20
C GLN A 326 7.19 -5.63 -19.76
N GLY A 327 6.51 -6.58 -20.41
CA GLY A 327 5.16 -7.02 -20.03
C GLY A 327 4.01 -6.20 -20.62
N CYS A 328 4.32 -5.21 -21.48
CA CYS A 328 3.30 -4.53 -22.28
C CYS A 328 2.80 -5.41 -23.43
N SER A 329 1.49 -5.38 -23.67
CA SER A 329 0.86 -6.01 -24.82
C SER A 329 -0.29 -5.13 -25.33
N PRO A 330 -0.19 -4.52 -26.52
CA PRO A 330 0.94 -4.58 -27.46
C PRO A 330 2.21 -3.88 -26.92
N GLU A 331 3.37 -4.22 -27.48
CA GLU A 331 4.64 -3.53 -27.19
C GLU A 331 4.57 -2.07 -27.64
N GLY A 332 5.17 -1.15 -26.87
CA GLY A 332 5.22 0.24 -27.25
C GLY A 332 5.69 1.17 -26.15
N LEU A 333 5.36 2.45 -26.32
CA LEU A 333 5.66 3.49 -25.35
C LEU A 333 4.76 3.34 -24.12
N PHE A 334 5.38 3.24 -22.95
CA PHE A 334 4.69 3.18 -21.67
C PHE A 334 3.73 4.35 -21.52
N GLN A 335 2.56 4.09 -20.94
CA GLN A 335 1.60 5.13 -20.60
C GLN A 335 1.25 5.09 -19.11
N ILE A 336 0.96 3.89 -18.61
CA ILE A 336 0.35 3.71 -17.30
C ILE A 336 0.61 2.29 -16.80
N LEU A 337 0.85 2.15 -15.50
CA LEU A 337 0.87 0.87 -14.80
C LEU A 337 -0.37 0.74 -13.93
N ALA A 338 -1.15 -0.31 -14.11
CA ALA A 338 -2.36 -0.55 -13.31
C ALA A 338 -2.26 -1.88 -12.57
N VAL A 339 -2.80 -1.90 -11.34
CA VAL A 339 -3.01 -3.13 -10.58
C VAL A 339 -4.49 -3.49 -10.69
N PRO A 340 -4.85 -4.74 -11.02
CA PRO A 340 -6.24 -5.16 -11.12
C PRO A 340 -7.04 -4.80 -9.88
N GLN A 341 -8.26 -4.29 -10.10
CA GLN A 341 -9.17 -3.91 -9.03
C GLN A 341 -9.46 -5.07 -8.06
N THR A 342 -9.43 -6.33 -8.56
CA THR A 342 -9.57 -7.54 -7.74
C THR A 342 -8.46 -7.69 -6.72
N ASP A 343 -7.22 -7.45 -7.13
CA ASP A 343 -6.02 -7.60 -6.30
C ASP A 343 -6.05 -6.51 -5.20
N LEU A 344 -6.39 -5.28 -5.57
CA LEU A 344 -6.55 -4.16 -4.62
C LEU A 344 -7.74 -4.34 -3.67
N ARG A 345 -8.85 -4.95 -4.12
CA ARG A 345 -9.97 -5.29 -3.24
C ARG A 345 -9.57 -6.36 -2.23
N ARG A 346 -8.82 -7.38 -2.64
CA ARG A 346 -8.32 -8.45 -1.74
C ARG A 346 -7.44 -7.90 -0.61
N MET A 347 -6.64 -6.87 -0.89
CA MET A 347 -5.82 -6.15 0.11
C MET A 347 -6.64 -5.38 1.16
N ARG A 348 -7.93 -5.15 0.88
CA ARG A 348 -8.85 -4.36 1.72
C ARG A 348 -10.04 -5.18 2.23
N SER A 349 -10.28 -6.36 1.69
CA SER A 349 -11.38 -7.21 2.14
C SER A 349 -11.04 -7.86 3.47
N VAL A 350 -12.07 -8.18 4.25
CA VAL A 350 -11.92 -9.06 5.40
C VAL A 350 -11.56 -10.44 4.86
N ASN A 351 -10.34 -10.88 5.09
CA ASN A 351 -9.89 -12.21 4.69
C ASN A 351 -9.89 -13.09 5.94
N THR A 352 -10.96 -13.85 6.16
CA THR A 352 -11.02 -14.79 7.28
C THR A 352 -10.17 -16.01 6.98
N LEU A 353 -9.12 -16.22 7.75
CA LEU A 353 -8.44 -17.51 7.78
C LEU A 353 -9.24 -18.48 8.64
N GLY A 354 -9.54 -19.66 8.10
CA GLY A 354 -10.06 -20.76 8.88
C GLY A 354 -8.95 -21.33 9.77
N GLY A 355 -9.14 -21.35 11.09
CA GLY A 355 -8.22 -21.97 12.04
C GLY A 355 -8.31 -21.40 13.44
N ASN A 356 -7.95 -22.19 14.44
CA ASN A 356 -8.12 -21.84 15.86
C ASN A 356 -7.23 -20.66 16.30
N CYS A 357 -6.17 -20.35 15.55
CA CYS A 357 -5.33 -19.19 15.79
C CYS A 357 -5.90 -17.85 15.29
N ALA A 358 -6.82 -17.90 14.30
CA ALA A 358 -7.37 -16.75 13.60
C ALA A 358 -8.80 -16.41 14.06
N MET A 359 -9.13 -16.75 15.32
CA MET A 359 -10.50 -16.60 15.82
C MET A 359 -10.96 -15.14 15.84
N GLY A 360 -11.86 -14.80 14.91
CA GLY A 360 -12.75 -13.64 15.03
C GLY A 360 -12.20 -12.31 14.54
N ALA A 361 -11.05 -12.27 13.87
CA ALA A 361 -10.59 -11.04 13.23
C ALA A 361 -11.57 -10.66 12.10
N SER A 362 -12.39 -9.65 12.38
CA SER A 362 -13.33 -9.03 11.44
C SER A 362 -12.70 -7.84 10.70
N ASP A 363 -11.43 -7.58 10.98
CA ASP A 363 -10.71 -6.46 10.41
C ASP A 363 -10.40 -6.72 8.92
N PRO A 364 -10.49 -5.68 8.09
CA PRO A 364 -10.10 -5.76 6.68
C PRO A 364 -8.59 -5.97 6.58
N GLY A 365 -8.14 -6.79 5.63
CA GLY A 365 -6.72 -6.97 5.33
C GLY A 365 -6.28 -8.43 5.25
N TYR A 366 -4.98 -8.62 5.04
CA TYR A 366 -4.32 -9.91 5.09
C TYR A 366 -4.17 -10.32 6.55
N GLN A 367 -4.80 -11.43 6.90
CA GLN A 367 -4.52 -12.10 8.16
C GLN A 367 -3.23 -12.91 7.97
N ILE A 368 -2.26 -12.67 8.84
CA ILE A 368 -0.98 -13.35 8.84
C ILE A 368 -0.89 -14.09 10.15
N VAL A 369 -0.66 -15.39 10.07
CA VAL A 369 -0.46 -16.24 11.24
C VAL A 369 0.96 -16.76 11.23
N GLN A 370 1.59 -16.76 12.38
CA GLN A 370 2.89 -17.38 12.57
C GLN A 370 2.84 -18.26 13.80
N HIS A 371 3.03 -19.56 13.60
CA HIS A 371 3.30 -20.45 14.71
C HIS A 371 4.75 -20.24 15.10
N TYR A 372 5.03 -19.90 16.36
CA TYR A 372 6.41 -19.82 16.81
C TYR A 372 6.90 -21.23 17.07
N LYS A 373 7.36 -21.85 15.98
CA LYS A 373 7.92 -23.19 16.00
C LYS A 373 9.21 -23.27 16.77
N THR A 374 9.89 -22.15 17.08
CA THR A 374 11.22 -21.96 17.74
C THR A 374 11.51 -22.80 19.00
N TRP A 375 10.58 -23.63 19.43
CA TRP A 375 10.82 -24.89 20.12
C TRP A 375 11.37 -26.03 19.20
N VAL A 376 11.85 -25.72 17.97
CA VAL A 376 12.01 -26.67 16.82
C VAL A 376 12.97 -27.82 17.07
N ASP A 377 13.94 -27.71 17.98
CA ASP A 377 14.85 -28.83 18.27
C ASP A 377 14.33 -29.75 19.38
N GLY A 378 13.00 -29.87 19.53
CA GLY A 378 12.34 -30.80 20.45
C GLY A 378 12.62 -30.56 21.94
N SER A 379 13.46 -29.58 22.26
CA SER A 379 13.73 -29.13 23.61
C SER A 379 12.97 -27.85 23.82
N LYS A 380 11.73 -28.02 24.27
CA LYS A 380 11.18 -26.96 25.10
C LYS A 380 12.16 -26.72 26.24
N PRO A 381 12.77 -25.53 26.43
CA PRO A 381 13.47 -25.30 27.67
C PRO A 381 12.46 -25.64 28.75
N PRO A 382 12.69 -26.70 29.52
CA PRO A 382 11.74 -27.10 30.53
C PRO A 382 11.59 -25.89 31.42
N ASN A 383 10.35 -25.50 31.72
CA ASN A 383 10.20 -24.57 32.83
C ASN A 383 10.80 -25.24 34.08
N PHE A 384 10.99 -24.48 35.15
CA PHE A 384 11.53 -25.03 36.38
C PHE A 384 10.80 -26.31 36.88
N PHE A 385 9.53 -26.48 36.48
CA PHE A 385 8.66 -27.61 36.82
C PHE A 385 8.55 -28.70 35.74
N ASN A 386 9.33 -28.60 34.66
CA ASN A 386 9.29 -29.51 33.50
C ASN A 386 7.87 -29.72 32.91
N VAL A 387 7.03 -28.68 32.97
CA VAL A 387 5.65 -28.72 32.45
C VAL A 387 5.69 -28.70 30.93
N ASN A 388 5.02 -29.69 30.34
CA ASN A 388 4.80 -29.71 28.91
C ASN A 388 3.68 -28.72 28.53
N PHE A 389 4.06 -27.52 28.10
CA PHE A 389 3.09 -26.52 27.65
C PHE A 389 2.27 -26.96 26.42
N ASP A 390 2.70 -27.94 25.62
CA ASP A 390 1.85 -28.45 24.52
C ASP A 390 0.59 -29.11 25.04
N SER A 391 0.70 -29.85 26.16
CA SER A 391 -0.45 -30.52 26.78
C SER A 391 -1.43 -29.58 27.49
N LEU A 392 -1.03 -28.32 27.72
CA LEU A 392 -1.86 -27.31 28.37
C LEU A 392 -2.51 -26.33 27.40
N MET A 393 -2.13 -26.37 26.12
CA MET A 393 -2.77 -25.56 25.08
C MET A 393 -3.75 -26.44 24.33
N GLU A 394 -5.02 -26.03 24.26
CA GLU A 394 -6.11 -26.84 23.68
C GLU A 394 -5.83 -27.32 22.25
N ASP A 395 -4.97 -26.61 21.50
CA ASP A 395 -4.67 -26.89 20.08
C ASP A 395 -3.22 -27.30 19.78
N GLY A 396 -2.38 -27.47 20.82
CA GLY A 396 -1.02 -28.01 20.67
C GLY A 396 -0.01 -27.16 19.88
N ASN A 397 -0.38 -25.98 19.36
CA ASN A 397 0.54 -25.10 18.63
C ASN A 397 0.30 -23.64 19.00
N PRO A 398 1.22 -23.01 19.74
CA PRO A 398 1.06 -21.62 20.05
C PRO A 398 1.39 -20.76 18.83
N CYS A 399 0.67 -19.66 18.71
CA CYS A 399 0.72 -18.83 17.54
C CYS A 399 0.52 -17.36 17.89
N VAL A 400 0.96 -16.52 16.96
CA VAL A 400 0.71 -15.08 16.94
C VAL A 400 0.05 -14.75 15.60
N HIS A 401 -0.80 -13.73 15.59
CA HIS A 401 -1.51 -13.30 14.41
C HIS A 401 -1.46 -11.79 14.29
N ALA A 402 -1.50 -11.29 13.06
CA ALA A 402 -1.62 -9.87 12.77
C ALA A 402 -2.54 -9.71 11.56
N THR A 403 -3.40 -8.70 11.58
CA THR A 403 -4.15 -8.32 10.38
C THR A 403 -3.57 -7.04 9.82
N ILE A 404 -3.11 -7.08 8.56
CA ILE A 404 -2.47 -5.94 7.90
C ILE A 404 -3.24 -5.58 6.63
N SER A 405 -3.57 -4.30 6.46
CA SER A 405 -4.31 -3.82 5.30
C SER A 405 -3.66 -2.60 4.68
N LEU A 406 -4.02 -2.36 3.42
CA LEU A 406 -3.78 -1.08 2.77
C LEU A 406 -5.00 -0.19 2.96
N GLY A 407 -4.92 0.74 3.90
CA GLY A 407 -5.87 1.82 4.07
C GLY A 407 -5.61 2.99 3.12
N GLY A 408 -6.61 3.86 2.99
CA GLY A 408 -6.52 5.08 2.17
C GLY A 408 -6.61 4.82 0.66
N GLY A 409 -6.60 5.92 -0.11
CA GLY A 409 -6.55 5.93 -1.58
C GLY A 409 -7.78 5.36 -2.32
N ARG A 410 -8.15 5.97 -3.44
CA ARG A 410 -9.00 5.31 -4.45
C ARG A 410 -8.13 4.56 -5.45
N VAL A 411 -8.69 3.60 -6.17
CA VAL A 411 -7.88 2.72 -7.01
C VAL A 411 -7.54 3.44 -8.32
N TRP A 412 -6.26 3.68 -8.55
CA TRP A 412 -5.79 4.09 -9.88
C TRP A 412 -6.27 3.08 -10.95
N PRO A 413 -6.79 3.54 -12.10
CA PRO A 413 -6.62 4.86 -12.70
C PRO A 413 -7.68 5.91 -12.40
N ASP A 414 -8.53 5.72 -11.40
CA ASP A 414 -9.30 6.85 -10.90
C ASP A 414 -9.66 6.72 -9.40
N PRO A 415 -9.32 7.71 -8.57
CA PRO A 415 -8.22 8.71 -8.64
C PRO A 415 -6.91 8.27 -7.96
N THR A 416 -5.81 9.03 -8.15
CA THR A 416 -4.45 8.73 -7.68
C THR A 416 -4.41 8.56 -6.15
N PRO A 417 -4.13 7.35 -5.65
CA PRO A 417 -4.19 7.05 -4.22
C PRO A 417 -3.00 7.56 -3.41
N LYS A 418 -3.28 7.91 -2.16
CA LYS A 418 -2.32 7.83 -1.06
C LYS A 418 -2.61 6.57 -0.24
N PHE A 419 -1.89 5.49 -0.53
CA PHE A 419 -1.95 4.26 0.23
C PHE A 419 -1.20 4.40 1.56
N GLN A 420 -1.79 3.85 2.61
CA GLN A 420 -1.23 3.81 3.95
C GLN A 420 -1.38 2.40 4.52
N THR A 421 -0.31 1.88 5.09
CA THR A 421 -0.37 0.62 5.83
C THR A 421 -1.16 0.80 7.14
N LYS A 422 -2.12 -0.09 7.40
CA LYS A 422 -2.86 -0.17 8.67
C LYS A 422 -2.71 -1.55 9.26
N LEU A 423 -2.18 -1.61 10.47
CA LEU A 423 -2.03 -2.82 11.27
C LEU A 423 -3.15 -2.87 12.32
N TYR A 424 -3.79 -4.03 12.42
CA TYR A 424 -4.69 -4.41 13.50
C TYR A 424 -3.99 -5.56 14.25
N PRO A 425 -3.34 -5.24 15.38
CA PRO A 425 -2.53 -6.18 16.15
C PRO A 425 -3.35 -7.23 16.88
#